data_AF-A0A6N3FG06-F1
#
_entry.id   AF-A0A6N3FG06-F1
#
_cell.length_a   1.000
_cell.length_b   1.000
_cell.length_c   1.000
_cell.angle_alpha   90.00
_cell.angle_beta   90.00
_cell.angle_gamma   90.00
#
_symmetry.space_group_name_H-M   'P 1'
#
loop_
_entity.id
_entity.type
_entity.pdbx_description
1 polymer ?
#
loop_
_entity_poly.entity_id
_entity_poly.type
_entity_poly.pdbx_seq_one_letter_code
_entity_poly.pdbx_strand_id
1 'polypeptide(L)' 'MKRNVEVLEAAKRFEAYKIKMLKGNLHLSADIETVLQYVRESMEVKTHG' A
#
# COMPACT_ATOMS: atom_id res chain seq x y z
N MET A 1 1.47 -18.27 -0.63
CA MET A 1 2.29 -17.59 -1.67
C MET A 1 3.30 -16.66 -1.00
N LYS A 2 4.62 -16.94 -1.03
CA LYS A 2 5.63 -16.09 -0.35
C LYS A 2 5.63 -14.62 -0.85
N ARG A 3 5.38 -14.42 -2.14
CA ARG A 3 5.39 -13.11 -2.80
C ARG A 3 4.28 -12.15 -2.34
N ASN A 4 3.12 -12.66 -1.94
CA ASN A 4 2.01 -11.81 -1.47
C ASN A 4 2.31 -11.23 -0.08
N VAL A 5 3.01 -11.97 0.77
CA VAL A 5 3.39 -11.52 2.12
C VAL A 5 4.41 -10.39 2.04
N GLU A 6 5.42 -10.51 1.20
CA GLU A 6 6.43 -9.45 1.00
C GLU A 6 5.81 -8.16 0.45
N VAL A 7 4.83 -8.26 -0.44
CA VAL A 7 4.13 -7.10 -1.00
C VAL A 7 3.23 -6.42 0.03
N LEU A 8 2.55 -7.19 0.90
CA LEU A 8 1.79 -6.63 2.02
C LEU A 8 2.68 -5.96 3.07
N GLU A 9 3.84 -6.54 3.36
CA GLU A 9 4.86 -5.95 4.24
C GLU A 9 5.39 -4.64 3.67
N ALA A 10 5.68 -4.60 2.36
CA ALA A 10 6.10 -3.38 1.68
C ALA A 10 5.02 -2.30 1.71
N ALA A 11 3.75 -2.66 1.52
CA ALA A 11 2.62 -1.74 1.62
C ALA A 11 2.46 -1.15 3.04
N LYS A 12 2.62 -1.97 4.08
CA LYS A 12 2.61 -1.47 5.48
C LYS A 12 3.73 -0.48 5.75
N ARG A 13 4.94 -0.76 5.25
CA ARG A 13 6.07 0.17 5.35
C ARG A 13 5.78 1.47 4.59
N PHE A 14 5.22 1.36 3.38
CA PHE A 14 4.85 2.51 2.56
C PHE A 14 3.79 3.40 3.24
N GLU A 15 2.76 2.80 3.85
CA GLU A 15 1.75 3.50 4.65
C GLU A 15 2.38 4.27 5.83
N ALA A 16 3.33 3.66 6.54
CA ALA A 16 4.06 4.33 7.63
C ALA A 16 4.91 5.52 7.14
N TYR A 17 5.47 5.43 5.92
CA TYR A 17 6.22 6.53 5.31
C TYR A 17 5.35 7.62 4.68
N LYS A 18 4.03 7.39 4.49
CA LYS A 18 3.09 8.36 3.91
C LYS A 18 3.20 9.73 4.57
N ILE A 19 3.19 9.79 5.91
CA ILE A 19 3.26 11.05 6.66
C ILE A 19 4.53 11.86 6.30
N LYS A 20 5.66 11.17 6.12
CA LYS A 20 6.93 11.81 5.73
C LYS A 20 6.92 12.26 4.27
N MET A 21 6.32 11.48 3.38
CA MET A 21 6.19 11.81 1.95
C MET A 21 5.25 12.99 1.70
N LEU A 22 4.17 13.09 2.48
CA LEU A 22 3.18 14.17 2.38
C LEU A 22 3.69 15.53 2.88
N LYS A 23 4.80 15.56 3.62
CA LYS A 23 5.43 16.80 4.05
C LYS A 23 5.99 17.56 2.84
N GLY A 24 5.24 18.56 2.37
CA GLY A 24 5.56 19.33 1.17
C GLY A 24 4.93 18.79 -0.13
N ASN A 25 4.27 17.62 -0.07
CA ASN A 25 3.65 16.97 -1.24
C ASN A 25 2.22 16.50 -0.94
N LEU A 26 1.39 17.35 -0.33
CA LEU A 26 0.01 17.02 0.06
C LEU A 26 -0.85 16.51 -1.11
N HIS A 27 -0.56 16.95 -2.34
CA HIS A 27 -1.26 16.50 -3.55
C HIS A 27 -1.10 15.00 -3.83
N LEU A 28 -0.03 14.36 -3.33
CA LEU A 28 0.22 12.92 -3.50
C LEU A 28 -0.60 12.04 -2.56
N SER A 29 -1.40 12.61 -1.64
CA SER A 29 -2.18 11.80 -0.69
C SER A 29 -3.15 10.85 -1.40
N ALA A 30 -3.85 11.34 -2.43
CA ALA A 30 -4.82 10.55 -3.17
C ALA A 30 -4.13 9.42 -3.97
N ASP A 31 -2.99 9.70 -4.59
CA ASP A 31 -2.20 8.70 -5.32
C ASP A 31 -1.66 7.61 -4.38
N ILE A 32 -1.12 8.00 -3.21
CA ILE A 32 -0.60 7.06 -2.21
C ILE A 32 -1.73 6.16 -1.69
N GLU A 33 -2.91 6.71 -1.42
CA GLU A 33 -4.07 5.92 -0.98
C GLU A 33 -4.57 4.97 -2.07
N THR A 34 -4.60 5.41 -3.32
CA THR A 34 -4.98 4.56 -4.46
C THR A 34 -4.05 3.36 -4.60
N VAL A 35 -2.73 3.56 -4.47
CA VAL A 35 -1.75 2.46 -4.53
C VAL A 35 -1.92 1.49 -3.36
N LEU A 36 -2.09 2.00 -2.14
CA LEU A 36 -2.30 1.15 -0.95
C LEU A 36 -3.59 0.32 -1.06
N GLN A 37 -4.66 0.92 -1.56
CA GLN A 37 -5.93 0.24 -1.79
C GLN A 37 -5.79 -0.86 -2.85
N TYR A 38 -5.18 -0.55 -3.99
CA TYR A 38 -4.94 -1.52 -5.06
C TYR A 38 -4.14 -2.74 -4.57
N VAL A 39 -3.11 -2.52 -3.74
CA VAL A 39 -2.31 -3.62 -3.19
C VAL A 39 -3.13 -4.48 -2.23
N ARG A 40 -3.98 -3.87 -1.38
CA ARG A 40 -4.86 -4.62 -0.48
C ARG A 40 -5.86 -5.46 -1.28
N GLU A 41 -6.59 -4.85 -2.21
CA GLU A 41 -7.58 -5.54 -3.05
C GLU A 41 -6.94 -6.66 -3.88
N SER A 42 -5.79 -6.42 -4.50
CA SER A 42 -5.12 -7.41 -5.35
C SER A 42 -4.56 -8.62 -4.58
N MET A 43 -4.23 -8.44 -3.30
CA MET A 43 -3.62 -9.49 -2.47
C MET A 43 -4.65 -10.21 -1.59
N GLU A 44 -5.72 -9.53 -1.16
CA GLU A 44 -6.78 -10.09 -0.32
C GLU A 44 -7.76 -10.97 -1.13
N VAL A 45 -7.95 -10.69 -2.43
CA VAL A 45 -8.76 -11.53 -3.34
C VAL A 45 -8.12 -12.91 -3.58
N LYS A 46 -6.82 -13.11 -3.29
CA LYS A 46 -6.15 -14.41 -3.46
C LYS A 46 -6.15 -15.30 -2.22
N THR A 47 -6.77 -14.87 -1.13
CA THR A 47 -6.84 -15.64 0.13
C THR A 47 -8.19 -16.33 0.38
N HIS A 48 -9.20 -16.08 -0.47
CA HIS A 48 -10.49 -16.77 -0.45
C HIS A 48 -10.67 -17.60 -1.74
N GLY A 49 -10.02 -18.75 -1.78
CA GLY A 49 -10.16 -19.77 -2.83
C GLY A 49 -9.78 -21.13 -2.27
#